data_AF-A0A1I2C8L6-F1
#
_entry.id   AF-A0A1I2C8L6-F1
#
_cell.length_a   1.000
_cell.length_b   1.000
_cell.length_c   1.000
_cell.angle_alpha   90.00
_cell.angle_beta   90.00
_cell.angle_gamma   90.00
#
_symmetry.space_group_name_H-M   'P 1'
#
loop_
_entity.id
_entity.type
_entity.pdbx_description
1 polymer ?
#
loop_
_entity_poly.entity_id
_entity_poly.type
_entity_poly.pdbx_seq_one_letter_code
_entity_poly.pdbx_strand_id
1 'polypeptide(L)'
;MHKTPARLSGNRVDWDDERLAALLKKTEGWTLDNRDTAEPLEVQLHVGWGASTGRHASLVWERDQAVVVVTAFAIAVGEHVRIDRHAGEEVRSAWGVVVDGREGFRAGDRETGAWVHWVHMR
;
A
#
# COMPACT_ATOMS: atom_id res chain seq x y z
N MET A 1 -49.15 -15.63 -3.11
CA MET A 1 -48.74 -14.62 -2.10
C MET A 1 -47.25 -14.37 -2.27
N HIS A 2 -46.86 -13.30 -2.96
CA HIS A 2 -45.44 -12.90 -3.08
C HIS A 2 -45.11 -11.89 -1.99
N LYS A 3 -44.14 -12.24 -1.13
CA LYS A 3 -43.63 -11.39 -0.06
C LYS A 3 -42.64 -10.40 -0.68
N THR A 4 -43.05 -9.14 -0.81
CA THR A 4 -42.19 -8.06 -1.31
C THR A 4 -41.01 -7.88 -0.33
N PRO A 5 -39.75 -7.89 -0.79
CA PRO A 5 -38.61 -7.61 0.09
C PRO A 5 -38.69 -6.16 0.55
N ALA A 6 -38.61 -5.95 1.87
CA ALA A 6 -38.58 -4.62 2.45
C ALA A 6 -37.38 -3.87 1.89
N ARG A 7 -37.63 -2.73 1.22
CA ARG A 7 -36.59 -1.81 0.79
C ARG A 7 -35.87 -1.33 2.04
N LEU A 8 -34.60 -1.72 2.20
CA LEU A 8 -33.70 -1.07 3.13
C LEU A 8 -33.70 0.42 2.75
N SER A 9 -34.26 1.26 3.62
CA SER A 9 -34.13 2.71 3.49
C SER A 9 -32.64 3.01 3.57
N GLY A 10 -32.03 3.38 2.45
CA GLY A 10 -30.63 3.80 2.43
C GLY A 10 -30.44 4.90 3.46
N ASN A 11 -29.51 4.70 4.40
CA ASN A 11 -29.15 5.72 5.37
C ASN A 11 -28.81 7.00 4.61
N ARG A 12 -29.72 7.97 4.63
CA ARG A 12 -29.48 9.28 4.02
C ARG A 12 -28.55 10.02 4.97
N VAL A 13 -27.27 10.01 4.63
CA VAL A 13 -26.24 10.76 5.38
C VAL A 13 -26.49 12.24 5.15
N ASP A 14 -26.63 12.98 6.24
CA ASP A 14 -26.64 14.43 6.23
C ASP A 14 -25.19 14.92 6.20
N TRP A 15 -24.76 15.44 5.05
CA TRP A 15 -23.39 15.92 4.86
C TRP A 15 -23.16 17.31 5.45
N ASP A 16 -24.22 18.03 5.83
CA ASP A 16 -24.15 19.36 6.44
C ASP A 16 -24.15 19.30 7.99
N ASP A 17 -24.21 18.09 8.58
CA ASP A 17 -24.20 17.89 10.03
C ASP A 17 -22.84 18.33 10.65
N GLU A 18 -22.87 19.34 11.53
CA GLU A 18 -21.68 19.85 12.25
C GLU A 18 -20.96 18.78 13.09
N ARG A 19 -21.69 17.81 13.63
CA ARG A 19 -21.13 16.69 14.38
C ARG A 19 -20.41 15.72 13.45
N LEU A 20 -20.93 15.49 12.24
CA LEU A 20 -20.24 14.71 11.21
C LEU A 20 -18.95 15.43 10.80
N ALA A 21 -19.01 16.73 10.52
CA ALA A 21 -17.85 17.54 10.19
C ALA A 21 -16.78 17.51 11.31
N ALA A 22 -17.19 17.62 12.58
CA ALA A 22 -16.28 17.53 13.72
C ALA A 22 -15.63 16.14 13.87
N LEU A 23 -16.33 15.06 13.52
CA LEU A 23 -15.78 13.71 13.51
C LEU A 23 -14.77 13.51 12.37
N LEU A 24 -15.12 13.95 11.16
CA LEU A 24 -14.22 13.87 10.00
C LEU A 24 -12.93 14.67 10.24
N LYS A 25 -13.04 15.84 10.87
CA LYS A 25 -11.89 16.67 11.26
C LYS A 25 -10.96 15.97 12.25
N LYS A 26 -11.47 15.08 13.11
CA LYS A 26 -10.62 14.29 14.03
C LYS A 26 -9.82 13.20 13.31
N THR A 27 -10.32 12.74 12.18
CA THR A 27 -9.66 11.73 11.33
C THR A 27 -8.87 12.37 10.19
N GLU A 28 -8.92 13.69 10.05
CA GLU A 28 -8.17 14.42 9.04
C GLU A 28 -6.67 14.23 9.28
N GLY A 29 -5.96 13.78 8.24
CA GLY A 29 -4.54 13.45 8.32
C GLY A 29 -4.24 12.05 8.88
N TRP A 30 -5.24 11.25 9.25
CA TRP A 30 -5.00 9.84 9.56
C TRP A 30 -4.63 9.08 8.29
N THR A 31 -3.46 8.46 8.29
CA THR A 31 -3.01 7.57 7.22
C THR A 31 -3.13 6.14 7.70
N LEU A 32 -3.80 5.28 6.94
CA LEU A 32 -3.81 3.86 7.23
C LEU A 32 -2.41 3.28 6.94
N ASP A 33 -1.77 2.68 7.95
CA ASP A 33 -0.51 1.97 7.79
C ASP A 33 -0.77 0.46 7.72
N ASN A 34 -0.85 -0.06 6.50
CA ASN A 34 -1.15 -1.48 6.24
C ASN A 34 0.05 -2.41 6.43
N ARG A 35 1.15 -1.93 7.02
CA ARG A 35 2.30 -2.78 7.36
C ARG A 35 1.92 -3.65 8.55
N ASP A 36 1.55 -4.90 8.25
CA ASP A 36 1.11 -5.91 9.21
C ASP A 36 2.22 -6.25 10.22
N THR A 37 1.88 -7.00 11.27
CA THR A 37 2.88 -7.52 12.23
C THR A 37 3.67 -8.72 11.71
N ALA A 38 3.41 -9.17 10.48
CA ALA A 38 4.16 -10.24 9.84
C ALA A 38 5.62 -9.83 9.58
N GLU A 39 6.54 -10.79 9.62
CA GLU A 39 7.96 -10.54 9.33
C GLU A 39 8.13 -10.01 7.90
N PRO A 40 8.83 -8.88 7.70
CA PRO A 40 9.12 -8.37 6.36
C PRO A 40 9.92 -9.39 5.54
N LEU A 41 9.50 -9.61 4.28
CA LEU A 41 10.23 -10.45 3.34
C LEU A 41 11.24 -9.62 2.55
N GLU A 42 12.51 -10.00 2.56
CA GLU A 42 13.52 -9.36 1.70
C GLU A 42 13.28 -9.67 0.22
N VAL A 43 13.30 -8.62 -0.61
CA VAL A 43 13.07 -8.71 -2.06
C VAL A 43 14.04 -7.82 -2.83
N GLN A 44 14.22 -8.12 -4.11
CA GLN A 44 14.89 -7.21 -5.05
C GLN A 44 13.85 -6.42 -5.85
N LEU A 45 13.95 -5.10 -5.79
CA LEU A 45 13.06 -4.18 -6.47
C LEU A 45 13.78 -3.53 -7.66
N HIS A 46 13.23 -3.71 -8.86
CA HIS A 46 13.71 -3.10 -10.09
C HIS A 46 12.73 -2.00 -10.50
N VAL A 47 13.23 -0.78 -10.71
CA VAL A 47 12.40 0.41 -10.99
C VAL A 47 12.56 0.83 -12.45
N GLY A 48 11.47 0.77 -13.21
CA GLY A 48 11.39 1.07 -14.64
C GLY A 48 11.41 -0.18 -15.52
N TRP A 49 10.95 -0.02 -16.76
CA TRP A 49 10.77 -1.11 -17.74
C TRP A 49 12.05 -1.84 -18.17
N GLY A 50 13.23 -1.25 -17.91
CA GLY A 50 14.54 -1.79 -18.32
C GLY A 50 15.57 -1.82 -17.20
N ALA A 51 15.15 -1.78 -15.94
CA ALA A 51 16.08 -1.77 -14.82
C ALA A 51 16.80 -3.12 -14.68
N SER A 52 18.07 -3.12 -15.09
CA SER A 52 18.97 -4.26 -14.95
C SER A 52 19.44 -4.47 -13.51
N THR A 53 19.44 -3.41 -12.69
CA THR A 53 19.90 -3.45 -11.30
C THR A 53 18.73 -3.53 -10.34
N GLY A 54 18.66 -4.63 -9.60
CA GLY A 54 17.76 -4.78 -8.45
C GLY A 54 18.32 -4.01 -7.25
N ARG A 55 17.42 -3.40 -6.48
CA ARG A 55 17.75 -2.72 -5.23
C ARG A 55 17.06 -3.43 -4.09
N HIS A 56 17.74 -3.52 -2.95
CA HIS A 56 17.16 -4.10 -1.74
C HIS A 56 15.89 -3.35 -1.32
N ALA A 57 14.85 -4.13 -1.04
CA ALA A 57 13.60 -3.66 -0.49
C ALA A 57 13.02 -4.73 0.45
N SER A 58 12.03 -4.35 1.24
CA SER A 58 11.30 -5.27 2.10
C SER A 58 9.82 -5.27 1.71
N LEU A 59 9.27 -6.42 1.36
CA LEU A 59 7.84 -6.62 1.21
C LEU A 59 7.23 -6.80 2.60
N VAL A 60 6.37 -5.86 2.99
CA VAL A 60 5.82 -5.75 4.36
C VAL A 60 4.33 -6.05 4.41
N TRP A 61 3.68 -6.12 3.26
CA TRP A 61 2.28 -6.51 3.14
C TRP A 61 1.97 -6.92 1.70
N GLU A 62 1.08 -7.90 1.56
CA GLU A 62 0.57 -8.35 0.27
C GLU A 62 -0.86 -8.88 0.46
N ARG A 63 -1.77 -8.44 -0.41
CA ARG A 63 -3.10 -9.04 -0.55
C ARG A 63 -3.67 -8.75 -1.94
N ASP A 64 -4.25 -9.78 -2.54
CA ASP A 64 -4.87 -9.70 -3.87
C ASP A 64 -3.89 -9.10 -4.91
N GLN A 65 -4.21 -7.93 -5.48
CA GLN A 65 -3.37 -7.21 -6.44
C GLN A 65 -2.69 -5.98 -5.82
N ALA A 66 -2.51 -5.94 -4.51
CA ALA A 66 -1.87 -4.82 -3.83
C ALA A 66 -0.74 -5.33 -2.94
N VAL A 67 0.42 -4.68 -3.04
CA VAL A 67 1.57 -4.94 -2.17
C VAL A 67 2.11 -3.64 -1.61
N VAL A 68 2.70 -3.72 -0.42
CA VAL A 68 3.42 -2.61 0.20
C VAL A 68 4.89 -3.01 0.31
N VAL A 69 5.77 -2.15 -0.20
CA VAL A 69 7.22 -2.33 -0.11
C VAL A 69 7.86 -1.16 0.62
N VAL A 70 8.89 -1.46 1.41
CA VAL A 70 9.73 -0.49 2.11
C VAL A 70 11.11 -0.47 1.44
N THR A 71 11.63 0.73 1.24
CA THR A 71 12.91 0.99 0.57
C THR A 71 13.67 2.10 1.28
N ALA A 72 14.96 2.26 1.01
CA ALA A 72 15.75 3.40 1.49
C ALA A 72 15.71 4.61 0.54
N PHE A 73 14.73 4.67 -0.37
CA PHE A 73 14.69 5.66 -1.46
C PHE A 73 13.27 5.93 -1.96
N ALA A 74 13.02 7.15 -2.43
CA ALA A 74 11.76 7.49 -3.06
C ALA A 74 11.62 6.82 -4.45
N ILE A 75 10.39 6.45 -4.80
CA ILE A 75 9.99 5.98 -6.13
C ILE A 75 8.81 6.84 -6.55
N ALA A 76 8.81 7.33 -7.78
CA ALA A 76 7.73 8.16 -8.28
C ALA A 76 6.44 7.34 -8.49
N VAL A 77 5.29 7.94 -8.19
CA VAL A 77 3.99 7.36 -8.54
C VAL A 77 3.88 7.23 -10.06
N GLY A 78 3.33 6.11 -10.53
CA GLY A 78 3.24 5.75 -11.93
C GLY A 78 4.44 4.94 -12.45
N GLU A 79 5.52 4.81 -11.66
CA GLU A 79 6.66 3.99 -12.04
C GLU A 79 6.31 2.51 -12.09
N HIS A 80 6.84 1.83 -13.09
CA HIS A 80 6.69 0.39 -13.23
C HIS A 80 7.76 -0.29 -12.42
N VAL A 81 7.40 -1.33 -11.68
CA VAL A 81 8.34 -2.07 -10.85
C VAL A 81 8.26 -3.56 -11.11
N ARG A 82 9.39 -4.24 -10.99
CA ARG A 82 9.48 -5.69 -10.86
C ARG A 82 9.97 -6.02 -9.45
N ILE A 83 9.26 -6.90 -8.78
CA ILE A 83 9.58 -7.40 -7.45
C ILE A 83 10.02 -8.86 -7.61
N ASP A 84 11.27 -9.13 -7.28
CA ASP A 84 11.84 -10.48 -7.29
C ASP A 84 11.91 -11.01 -5.86
N ARG A 85 11.23 -12.13 -5.62
CA ARG A 85 11.25 -12.89 -4.37
C ARG A 85 12.15 -14.11 -4.56
N HIS A 86 13.16 -14.24 -3.71
CA HIS A 86 14.06 -15.37 -3.72
C HIS A 86 13.52 -16.46 -2.77
N ALA A 87 13.27 -17.65 -3.31
CA ALA A 87 12.88 -18.83 -2.56
C ALA A 87 13.89 -19.95 -2.82
N GLY A 88 15.02 -19.92 -2.10
CA GLY A 88 16.17 -20.77 -2.40
C GLY A 88 16.81 -20.37 -3.74
N GLU A 89 16.91 -21.29 -4.68
CA GLU A 89 17.44 -21.03 -6.04
C GLU A 89 16.38 -20.50 -7.01
N GLU A 90 15.08 -20.55 -6.64
CA GLU A 90 13.99 -20.05 -7.48
C GLU A 90 13.80 -18.54 -7.27
N VAL A 91 13.65 -17.80 -8.37
CA VAL A 91 13.25 -16.39 -8.35
C VAL A 91 11.83 -16.28 -8.89
N ARG A 92 10.93 -15.76 -8.06
CA ARG A 92 9.57 -15.40 -8.48
C ARG A 92 9.48 -13.90 -8.70
N SER A 93 9.29 -13.51 -9.96
CA SER A 93 9.14 -12.12 -10.35
C SER A 93 7.69 -11.74 -10.52
N ALA A 94 7.29 -10.61 -9.95
CA ALA A 94 5.97 -10.03 -10.12
C ALA A 94 6.08 -8.57 -10.58
N TRP A 95 5.19 -8.14 -11.47
CA TRP A 95 5.21 -6.79 -12.04
C TRP A 95 4.07 -5.95 -11.49
N GLY A 96 4.33 -4.66 -11.31
CA GLY A 96 3.32 -3.73 -10.82
C GLY A 96 3.63 -2.28 -11.17
N VAL A 97 2.77 -1.39 -10.69
CA VAL A 97 2.91 0.06 -10.82
C VAL A 97 2.77 0.70 -9.45
N VAL A 98 3.66 1.63 -9.12
CA VAL A 98 3.57 2.42 -7.89
C VAL A 98 2.34 3.31 -7.97
N VAL A 99 1.41 3.16 -7.03
CA VAL A 99 0.17 3.95 -6.98
C VAL A 99 0.19 5.02 -5.89
N ASP A 100 1.02 4.84 -4.87
CA ASP A 100 1.24 5.81 -3.80
C ASP A 100 2.60 5.58 -3.12
N GLY A 101 3.16 6.61 -2.48
CA GLY A 101 4.44 6.53 -1.81
C GLY A 101 4.70 7.69 -0.85
N ARG A 102 5.35 7.41 0.28
CA ARG A 102 5.70 8.42 1.30
C ARG A 102 6.86 8.00 2.18
N GLU A 103 7.42 8.96 2.91
CA GLU A 103 8.34 8.68 4.00
C GLU A 103 7.63 7.87 5.12
N GLY A 104 8.35 6.90 5.67
CA GLY A 104 7.92 6.14 6.82
C GLY A 104 7.87 7.01 8.08
N PHE A 105 6.92 6.70 8.95
CA PHE A 105 6.62 7.53 10.12
C PHE A 105 6.84 6.80 11.45
N ARG A 106 7.16 5.50 11.44
CA ARG A 106 7.56 4.77 12.67
C ARG A 106 8.91 5.30 13.13
N ALA A 107 9.21 5.17 14.43
CA ALA A 107 10.45 5.69 15.01
C ALA A 107 11.71 5.22 14.24
N GLY A 108 11.78 3.91 13.92
CA GLY A 108 12.89 3.35 13.14
C GLY A 108 12.90 3.70 11.65
N ASP A 109 11.77 4.13 11.08
CA ASP A 109 11.70 4.54 9.66
C ASP A 109 12.52 5.82 9.43
N ARG A 110 12.44 6.78 10.36
CA ARG A 110 13.13 8.06 10.25
C ARG A 110 14.65 7.92 10.35
N GLU A 111 15.11 7.01 11.20
CA GLU A 111 16.53 6.72 11.38
C GLU A 111 17.14 6.05 10.15
N THR A 112 16.35 5.26 9.43
CA THR A 112 16.79 4.51 8.25
C THR A 112 16.50 5.22 6.92
N GLY A 113 15.79 6.36 6.96
CA GLY A 113 15.33 7.06 5.75
C GLY A 113 14.36 6.21 4.94
N ALA A 114 13.52 5.42 5.61
CA ALA A 114 12.62 4.47 4.97
C ALA A 114 11.50 5.18 4.19
N TRP A 115 11.23 4.68 2.99
CA TRP A 115 10.12 5.05 2.13
C TRP A 115 9.19 3.86 1.97
N VAL A 116 7.89 4.11 2.14
CA VAL A 116 6.82 3.12 2.01
C VAL A 116 6.09 3.38 0.70
N HIS A 117 5.95 2.35 -0.13
CA HIS A 117 5.31 2.42 -1.45
C HIS A 117 4.19 1.40 -1.56
N TRP A 118 3.04 1.82 -2.10
CA TRP A 118 1.95 0.94 -2.47
C TRP A 118 2.06 0.66 -3.96
N VAL A 119 2.05 -0.63 -4.31
CA VAL A 119 2.19 -1.10 -5.67
C VAL A 119 0.96 -1.92 -6.03
N HIS A 120 0.34 -1.57 -7.16
CA HIS A 120 -0.71 -2.37 -7.76
C HIS A 120 -0.08 -3.40 -8.70
N MET A 121 -0.31 -4.67 -8.42
CA MET A 121 0.23 -5.80 -9.17
C MET A 121 -0.61 -6.07 -10.42
N ARG A 122 0.06 -6.50 -11.50
CA ARG A 122 -0.58 -6.88 -12.76
C ARG A 122 -0.97 -8.35 -12.80
#